data_AF-A0A0F9TR06-F1
#
_entry.id   AF-A0A0F9TR06-F1
#
_cell.length_a   1.000
_cell.length_b   1.000
_cell.length_c   1.000
_cell.angle_alpha   90.00
_cell.angle_beta   90.00
_cell.angle_gamma   90.00
#
_symmetry.space_group_name_H-M   'P 1'
#
loop_
_entity.id
_entity.type
_entity.pdbx_description
1 polymer ?
#
loop_
_entity_poly.entity_id
_entity_poly.type
_entity_poly.pdbx_seq_one_letter_code
_entity_poly.pdbx_strand_id
1 'polypeptide(L)'
;MIERTGIIEVEDECLSTNGHRFIVERVVSLQHGLLIFGQFLESPQTYRGFWPEELEPVAEMVWGWNGWLCRGHVTLPNGTRIGDLGLYEQGNTRNNHAKEYDIEWERTLTLIAEENANGTGSALMQSKPLPDMPGVMK
;
A
#
# COMPACT_ATOMS: atom_id res chain seq x y z
N MET A 1 2.58 -30.81 4.17
CA MET A 1 2.54 -29.40 4.63
C MET A 1 3.80 -28.76 4.10
N ILE A 2 3.67 -27.69 3.33
CA ILE A 2 4.82 -26.86 2.95
C ILE A 2 5.14 -26.01 4.18
N GLU A 3 6.38 -26.06 4.63
CA GLU A 3 6.86 -25.26 5.76
C GLU A 3 7.01 -23.81 5.28
N ARG A 4 6.30 -22.88 5.93
CA ARG A 4 6.43 -21.46 5.63
C ARG A 4 7.73 -20.95 6.22
N THR A 5 8.46 -20.20 5.43
CA THR A 5 9.69 -19.49 5.78
C THR A 5 9.44 -18.04 6.19
N GLY A 6 8.26 -17.48 5.88
CA GLY A 6 7.92 -16.09 6.21
C GLY A 6 6.44 -15.83 6.54
N ILE A 7 6.18 -14.59 6.98
CA ILE A 7 4.82 -14.08 7.24
C ILE A 7 4.05 -13.90 5.92
N ILE A 8 4.75 -13.47 4.87
CA ILE A 8 4.24 -13.36 3.50
C ILE A 8 5.22 -14.03 2.54
N GLU A 9 4.68 -14.76 1.56
CA GLU A 9 5.42 -15.47 0.52
C GLU A 9 4.79 -15.21 -0.86
N VAL A 10 5.55 -15.51 -1.91
CA VAL A 10 5.00 -15.55 -3.27
C VAL A 10 3.90 -16.61 -3.31
N GLU A 11 2.87 -16.38 -4.12
CA GLU A 11 1.64 -17.18 -4.24
C GLU A 11 0.62 -17.02 -3.11
N ASP A 12 0.93 -16.27 -2.05
CA ASP A 12 -0.06 -15.97 -1.01
C ASP A 12 -1.21 -15.10 -1.55
N GLU A 13 -2.45 -15.46 -1.18
CA GLU A 13 -3.64 -14.66 -1.42
C GLU A 13 -3.84 -13.65 -0.29
N CYS A 14 -3.93 -12.38 -0.66
CA CYS A 14 -4.15 -11.27 0.25
C CYS A 14 -5.43 -10.51 -0.11
N LEU A 15 -6.00 -9.80 0.86
CA LEU A 15 -7.19 -8.97 0.68
C LEU A 15 -6.86 -7.49 0.89
N SER A 16 -7.07 -6.67 -0.14
CA SER A 16 -6.92 -5.21 -0.05
C SER A 16 -8.02 -4.56 0.82
N THR A 17 -7.80 -3.30 1.19
CA THR A 17 -8.77 -2.50 1.99
C THR A 17 -10.17 -2.48 1.40
N ASN A 18 -10.28 -2.49 0.06
CA ASN A 18 -11.56 -2.41 -0.66
C ASN A 18 -12.17 -3.80 -0.92
N GLY A 19 -11.61 -4.86 -0.35
CA GLY A 19 -12.13 -6.23 -0.51
C GLY A 19 -11.74 -6.93 -1.81
N HIS A 20 -10.84 -6.34 -2.62
CA HIS A 20 -10.28 -7.02 -3.78
C HIS A 20 -9.14 -7.95 -3.38
N ARG A 21 -9.11 -9.13 -3.99
CA ARG A 21 -8.11 -10.16 -3.68
C ARG A 21 -6.98 -10.10 -4.69
N PHE A 22 -5.77 -10.38 -4.25
CA PHE A 22 -4.63 -10.47 -5.13
C PHE A 22 -3.68 -11.56 -4.67
N ILE A 23 -2.95 -12.12 -5.64
CA ILE A 23 -1.88 -13.07 -5.40
C ILE A 23 -0.56 -12.32 -5.40
N VAL A 24 0.29 -12.56 -4.40
CA VAL A 24 1.65 -12.01 -4.37
C VAL A 24 2.50 -12.70 -5.42
N GLU A 25 3.09 -11.93 -6.33
CA GLU A 25 3.98 -12.43 -7.37
C GLU A 25 5.45 -12.15 -7.06
N ARG A 26 5.73 -11.07 -6.32
CA ARG A 26 7.09 -10.69 -5.94
C ARG A 26 7.09 -9.90 -4.64
N VAL A 27 8.07 -10.22 -3.79
CA VAL A 27 8.38 -9.51 -2.55
C VAL A 27 9.79 -8.95 -2.66
N VAL A 28 9.97 -7.67 -2.33
CA VAL A 28 11.28 -7.04 -2.23
C VAL A 28 11.42 -6.42 -0.85
N SER A 29 12.40 -6.90 -0.08
CA SER A 29 12.74 -6.32 1.22
C SER A 29 13.48 -5.00 1.05
N LEU A 30 13.02 -3.99 1.77
CA LEU A 30 13.59 -2.66 1.87
C LEU A 30 14.03 -2.40 3.31
N GLN A 31 14.66 -1.25 3.57
CA GLN A 31 15.11 -0.91 4.92
C GLN A 31 13.93 -0.75 5.88
N HIS A 32 12.83 -0.15 5.41
CA HIS A 32 11.68 0.20 6.26
C HIS A 32 10.45 -0.68 6.04
N GLY A 33 10.55 -1.74 5.24
CA GLY A 33 9.42 -2.64 5.00
C GLY A 33 9.53 -3.46 3.74
N LEU A 34 8.37 -3.80 3.16
CA LEU A 34 8.27 -4.67 2.00
C LEU A 34 7.61 -3.97 0.81
N LEU A 35 8.21 -4.09 -0.35
CA LEU A 35 7.58 -3.72 -1.61
C LEU A 35 6.96 -4.98 -2.24
N ILE A 36 5.66 -4.93 -2.47
CA ILE A 36 4.85 -6.05 -2.92
C ILE A 36 4.32 -5.79 -4.31
N PHE A 37 4.50 -6.79 -5.17
CA PHE A 37 3.89 -6.84 -6.48
C PHE A 37 3.00 -8.06 -6.54
N GLY A 38 1.81 -7.88 -7.08
CA GLY A 38 0.85 -8.96 -7.22
C GLY A 38 -0.10 -8.73 -8.38
N GLN A 39 -0.98 -9.71 -8.57
CA GLN A 39 -2.03 -9.67 -9.58
C GLN A 39 -3.39 -9.73 -8.88
N PHE A 40 -4.25 -8.76 -9.15
CA PHE A 40 -5.63 -8.83 -8.69
C PHE A 40 -6.35 -10.01 -9.36
N LEU A 41 -7.15 -10.74 -8.59
CA LEU A 41 -7.88 -11.91 -9.08
C LEU A 41 -9.13 -11.50 -9.88
N GLU A 42 -9.73 -10.36 -9.53
CA GLU A 42 -10.96 -9.88 -10.15
C GLU A 42 -10.73 -8.90 -11.32
N SER A 43 -9.49 -8.54 -11.64
CA SER A 43 -9.18 -7.59 -12.71
C SER A 43 -7.80 -7.83 -13.33
N PRO A 44 -7.55 -7.37 -14.57
CA PRO A 44 -6.22 -7.45 -15.19
C PRO A 44 -5.20 -6.44 -14.62
N GLN A 45 -5.58 -5.62 -13.63
CA GLN A 45 -4.69 -4.63 -13.02
C GLN A 45 -3.70 -5.31 -12.06
N THR A 46 -2.55 -4.69 -11.87
CA THR A 46 -1.54 -5.21 -10.94
C THR A 46 -1.71 -4.59 -9.56
N TYR A 47 -1.53 -5.40 -8.52
CA TYR A 47 -1.34 -4.88 -7.17
C TYR A 47 0.09 -4.39 -7.01
N ARG A 48 0.24 -3.17 -6.49
CA ARG A 48 1.54 -2.58 -6.14
C ARG A 48 1.40 -1.80 -4.85
N GLY A 49 2.02 -2.32 -3.80
CA GLY A 49 1.96 -1.74 -2.46
C GLY A 49 3.36 -1.68 -1.83
N PHE A 50 3.61 -0.62 -1.07
CA PHE A 50 4.69 -0.60 -0.09
C PHE A 50 4.07 -0.80 1.30
N TRP A 51 4.61 -1.73 2.06
CA TRP A 51 4.16 -2.11 3.40
C TRP A 51 5.26 -1.74 4.41
N PRO A 52 5.27 -0.49 4.90
CA PRO A 52 6.22 -0.08 5.93
C PRO A 52 5.90 -0.76 7.27
N GLU A 53 6.94 -1.05 8.05
CA GLU A 53 6.79 -1.69 9.36
C GLU A 53 6.07 -0.79 10.37
N GLU A 54 6.28 0.52 10.30
CA GLU A 54 5.72 1.48 11.26
C GLU A 54 4.31 1.98 10.89
N LEU A 55 3.77 1.55 9.75
CA LEU A 55 2.48 2.01 9.28
C LEU A 55 1.34 1.18 9.87
N GLU A 56 0.60 1.80 10.79
CA GLU A 56 -0.63 1.21 11.32
C GLU A 56 -1.72 1.09 10.25
N PRO A 57 -2.43 -0.06 10.16
CA PRO A 57 -3.53 -0.25 9.24
C PRO A 57 -4.69 0.70 9.57
N VAL A 58 -5.27 1.29 8.53
CA VAL A 58 -6.46 2.15 8.64
C VAL A 58 -7.72 1.39 8.22
N ALA A 59 -8.86 1.71 8.84
CA ALA A 59 -10.13 1.05 8.55
C ALA A 59 -10.62 1.29 7.12
N GLU A 60 -10.42 2.51 6.61
CA GLU A 60 -10.85 2.95 5.29
C GLU A 60 -9.66 3.46 4.47
N MET A 61 -9.74 3.29 3.15
CA MET A 61 -8.71 3.75 2.24
C MET A 61 -8.71 5.28 2.13
N VAL A 62 -7.53 5.87 2.25
CA VAL A 62 -7.28 7.31 2.20
C VAL A 62 -6.48 7.64 0.95
N TRP A 63 -7.10 8.30 -0.03
CA TRP A 63 -6.45 8.65 -1.30
C TRP A 63 -5.57 9.90 -1.20
N GLY A 64 -4.46 9.92 -1.93
CA GLY A 64 -3.56 11.07 -2.07
C GLY A 64 -2.84 11.46 -0.77
N TRP A 65 -2.49 10.47 0.06
CA TRP A 65 -1.93 10.71 1.39
C TRP A 65 -0.40 10.86 1.32
N ASN A 66 0.13 12.01 1.77
CA ASN A 66 1.56 12.28 1.93
C ASN A 66 2.47 11.97 0.73
N GLY A 67 1.95 12.04 -0.49
CA GLY A 67 2.70 11.75 -1.73
C GLY A 67 2.54 10.33 -2.25
N TRP A 68 1.75 9.50 -1.56
CA TRP A 68 1.35 8.15 -1.98
C TRP A 68 0.01 8.18 -2.71
N LEU A 69 -0.27 7.18 -3.55
CA LEU A 69 -1.55 7.07 -4.25
C LEU A 69 -2.68 6.92 -3.24
N CYS A 70 -2.49 6.05 -2.27
CA CYS A 70 -3.39 5.89 -1.14
C CYS A 70 -2.67 5.30 0.07
N ARG A 71 -3.29 5.44 1.23
CA ARG A 71 -3.00 4.70 2.46
C ARG A 71 -4.18 3.79 2.76
N GLY A 72 -3.91 2.56 3.17
CA GLY A 72 -4.92 1.57 3.49
C GLY A 72 -4.38 0.50 4.43
N HIS A 73 -4.97 -0.68 4.32
CA HIS A 73 -4.48 -1.92 4.88
C HIS A 73 -4.60 -3.08 3.88
N VAL A 74 -3.79 -4.11 4.12
CA VAL A 74 -3.95 -5.45 3.54
C VAL A 74 -4.22 -6.45 4.65
N THR A 75 -5.10 -7.41 4.40
CA THR A 75 -5.28 -8.59 5.25
C THR A 75 -4.50 -9.77 4.66
N LEU A 76 -3.57 -10.30 5.45
CA LEU A 76 -2.73 -11.44 5.13
C LEU A 76 -3.50 -12.78 5.26
N PRO A 77 -2.98 -13.91 4.73
CA PRO A 77 -3.64 -15.21 4.82
C PRO A 77 -3.97 -15.68 6.25
N ASN A 78 -3.19 -15.25 7.24
CA ASN A 78 -3.41 -15.56 8.65
C ASN A 78 -4.43 -14.62 9.33
N GLY A 79 -5.03 -13.69 8.59
CA GLY A 79 -5.99 -12.70 9.09
C GLY A 79 -5.37 -11.43 9.67
N THR A 80 -4.04 -11.34 9.75
CA THR A 80 -3.35 -10.14 10.23
C THR A 80 -3.55 -8.99 9.26
N ARG A 81 -3.84 -7.79 9.79
CA ARG A 81 -3.90 -6.55 9.01
C ARG A 81 -2.61 -5.78 9.14
N ILE A 82 -2.08 -5.31 8.03
CA ILE A 82 -0.88 -4.48 7.95
C ILE A 82 -1.19 -3.19 7.19
N GLY A 83 -0.47 -2.11 7.50
CA GLY A 83 -0.57 -0.88 6.73
C GLY A 83 -0.11 -1.06 5.29
N ASP A 84 -0.80 -0.39 4.37
CA ASP A 84 -0.51 -0.43 2.94
C ASP A 84 -0.43 0.97 2.35
N LEU A 85 0.56 1.21 1.50
CA LEU A 85 0.70 2.40 0.68
C LEU A 85 0.63 2.02 -0.79
N GLY A 86 -0.46 2.44 -1.44
CA GLY A 86 -0.64 2.26 -2.87
C GLY A 86 0.36 3.10 -3.66
N LEU A 87 0.87 2.54 -4.74
CA LEU A 87 1.83 3.19 -5.63
C LEU A 87 1.13 3.69 -6.91
N TYR A 88 1.54 4.83 -7.44
CA TYR A 88 1.06 5.32 -8.74
C TYR A 88 1.55 4.40 -9.88
N GLU A 89 0.63 3.75 -10.61
CA GLU A 89 0.96 2.83 -11.72
C GLU A 89 1.59 3.52 -12.94
N GLN A 90 1.16 4.73 -13.32
CA GLN A 90 1.56 5.36 -14.59
C GLN A 90 2.79 6.28 -14.45
N GLY A 91 3.83 5.98 -15.23
CA GLY A 91 4.94 6.88 -15.50
C GLY A 91 5.97 7.08 -14.37
N ASN A 92 5.79 6.42 -13.23
CA ASN A 92 6.71 6.56 -12.11
C ASN A 92 7.96 5.71 -12.32
N THR A 93 9.09 6.38 -12.59
CA THR A 93 10.42 5.75 -12.74
C THR A 93 10.86 4.98 -11.48
N ARG A 94 10.26 5.28 -10.32
CA ARG A 94 10.49 4.61 -9.02
C ARG A 94 10.19 3.11 -9.04
N ASN A 95 9.34 2.64 -9.94
CA ASN A 95 8.99 1.21 -10.03
C ASN A 95 10.21 0.29 -10.22
N ASN A 96 11.33 0.82 -10.72
CA ASN A 96 12.59 0.09 -10.91
C ASN A 96 13.67 0.43 -9.87
N HIS A 97 13.38 1.33 -8.93
CA HIS A 97 14.33 1.84 -7.95
C HIS A 97 13.76 1.66 -6.54
N ALA A 98 13.81 0.42 -6.05
CA ALA A 98 13.20 0.03 -4.79
C ALA A 98 13.64 0.93 -3.60
N LYS A 99 14.90 1.40 -3.61
CA LYS A 99 15.44 2.35 -2.61
C LYS A 99 14.79 3.73 -2.61
N GLU A 100 14.16 4.16 -3.71
CA GLU A 100 13.45 5.44 -3.75
C GLU A 100 12.19 5.42 -2.87
N TYR A 101 11.63 4.23 -2.60
CA TYR A 101 10.52 4.07 -1.66
C TYR A 101 10.97 4.22 -0.19
N ASP A 102 12.16 3.74 0.17
CA ASP A 102 12.73 3.99 1.51
C ASP A 102 12.93 5.50 1.76
N ILE A 103 13.49 6.21 0.77
CA ILE A 103 13.70 7.67 0.86
C ILE A 103 12.35 8.40 0.98
N GLU A 104 11.37 8.01 0.17
CA GLU A 104 10.03 8.59 0.23
C GLU A 104 9.34 8.31 1.57
N TRP A 105 9.58 7.14 2.16
CA TRP A 105 9.08 6.79 3.47
C TRP A 105 9.71 7.62 4.58
N GLU A 106 11.03 7.83 4.56
CA GLU A 106 11.71 8.72 5.52
C GLU A 106 11.16 10.15 5.47
N ARG A 107 10.89 10.66 4.26
CA ARG A 107 10.19 11.94 4.07
C ARG A 107 8.79 11.90 4.68
N THR A 108 8.06 10.80 4.48
CA THR A 108 6.71 10.60 5.01
C THR A 108 6.69 10.57 6.53
N LEU A 109 7.64 9.89 7.18
CA LEU A 109 7.78 9.86 8.64
C LEU A 109 7.93 11.27 9.25
N THR A 110 8.68 12.15 8.56
CA THR A 110 8.81 13.56 8.97
C THR A 110 7.46 14.27 8.93
N LEU A 111 6.68 14.09 7.85
CA LEU A 111 5.35 14.70 7.72
C LEU A 111 4.37 14.18 8.77
N ILE A 112 4.37 12.87 9.06
CA ILE A 112 3.53 12.28 10.11
C ILE A 112 3.87 12.90 11.47
N ALA A 113 5.16 13.06 11.77
CA ALA A 113 5.60 13.68 13.02
C ALA A 113 5.13 15.14 13.13
N GLU A 114 5.21 15.91 12.04
CA GLU A 114 4.70 17.29 11.97
C GLU A 114 3.18 17.36 12.14
N GLU A 115 2.42 16.48 11.47
CA GLU A 115 0.95 16.38 11.61
C GLU A 115 0.53 16.10 13.06
N ASN A 116 1.26 15.20 13.73
CA ASN A 116 1.01 14.84 15.12
C ASN A 116 1.37 15.98 16.08
N ALA A 117 2.48 16.69 15.83
CA ALA A 117 2.91 17.84 16.64
C ALA A 117 1.95 19.03 16.54
N ASN A 118 1.31 19.22 15.38
CA ASN A 118 0.41 20.34 15.11
C ASN A 118 -1.04 20.12 15.58
N GLY A 119 -1.36 18.96 16.18
CA GLY A 119 -2.70 18.68 16.73
C GLY A 119 -3.81 18.55 15.70
N THR A 120 -3.47 18.47 14.41
CA THR A 120 -4.41 18.27 13.29
C THR A 120 -4.85 16.81 13.12
N GLY A 121 -4.35 15.89 13.95
CA GLY A 121 -4.75 14.49 13.97
C GLY A 121 -6.21 14.32 14.42
N SER A 122 -7.16 14.53 13.51
CA SER A 122 -8.54 13.98 13.48
C SER A 122 -9.54 14.83 12.67
N ALA A 123 -9.13 15.85 11.89
CA ALA A 123 -10.09 16.64 11.10
C ALA A 123 -9.64 16.79 9.65
N LEU A 124 -10.51 16.33 8.73
CA LEU A 124 -10.50 16.50 7.27
C LEU A 124 -9.75 15.45 6.44
N MET A 125 -10.40 14.29 6.28
CA MET A 125 -10.37 13.60 4.98
C MET A 125 -11.77 13.72 4.37
N GLN A 126 -12.10 14.93 3.90
CA GLN A 126 -13.07 15.03 2.81
C GLN A 126 -12.46 14.26 1.65
N SER A 127 -13.02 13.09 1.36
CA SER A 127 -12.70 12.30 0.17
C SER A 127 -12.70 13.24 -1.03
N LYS A 128 -11.51 13.60 -1.55
CA LYS A 128 -11.46 14.20 -2.88
C LYS A 128 -12.06 13.16 -3.82
N PRO A 129 -13.03 13.54 -4.67
CA PRO A 129 -13.56 12.62 -5.67
C PRO A 129 -12.39 12.09 -6.50
N LEU A 130 -12.46 10.79 -6.83
CA LEU A 130 -11.53 10.10 -7.69
C LEU A 130 -11.27 10.97 -8.94
N PRO A 131 -10.01 11.18 -9.38
CA PRO A 131 -9.78 11.64 -10.73
C PRO A 131 -10.42 10.61 -11.68
N ASP A 132 -11.16 11.09 -12.68
CA ASP A 132 -11.79 10.24 -13.69
C ASP A 132 -10.77 9.24 -14.24
N MET A 133 -10.91 7.96 -13.87
CA MET A 133 -10.13 6.89 -14.45
C MET A 133 -10.80 6.49 -15.78
N PRO A 134 -10.17 6.75 -16.94
CA PRO A 134 -10.73 6.30 -18.21
C PRO A 134 -10.66 4.78 -18.27
N GLY A 135 -11.80 4.09 -18.18
CA GLY A 135 -11.86 2.66 -18.51
C GLY A 135 -12.88 1.78 -17.78
N VAL A 136 -13.59 2.25 -16.76
CA VAL A 136 -14.62 1.41 -16.10
C VAL A 136 -15.97 1.60 -16.80
N MET A 137 -16.21 0.82 -17.85
CA MET A 137 -17.57 0.61 -18.37
C MET A 137 -18.39 -0.20 -17.36
N LYS A 138 -19.61 0.27 -17.10
CA LYS A 138 -20.62 -0.33 -16.23
C LYS A 138 -21.11 -1.68 -16.74
#